data_AF-A0A942PSL6-F1
#
_entry.id   AF-A0A942PSL6-F1
#
_cell.length_a   1.000
_cell.length_b   1.000
_cell.length_c   1.000
_cell.angle_alpha   90.00
_cell.angle_beta   90.00
_cell.angle_gamma   90.00
#
_symmetry.space_group_name_H-M   'P 1'
#
loop_
_entity.id
_entity.type
_entity.pdbx_description
1 polymer ?
#
loop_
_entity_poly.entity_id
_entity_poly.type
_entity_poly.pdbx_seq_one_letter_code
_entity_poly.pdbx_strand_id
1 'polypeptide(L)'
;QPQLRAGQRLCLLSGGETTVTVTGAGKGGRNQELALAFALEIADSTGICLLSAATDGSDGPTDAAGAFVDGALAARARGLGLEPLSYLHDNDSYEFFRRYDELSGEHSHFKSGPTGTNVMDIQLILLEAPPDAGQRQ
;
A
#
# COMPACT_ATOMS: atom_id res chain seq x y z
N GLN A 1 -3.86 -25.71 3.55
CA GLN A 1 -3.40 -24.53 2.80
C GLN A 1 -1.89 -24.63 2.66
N PRO A 2 -1.29 -24.30 1.51
CA PRO A 2 0.17 -24.35 1.36
C PRO A 2 0.82 -23.35 2.33
N GLN A 3 1.84 -23.80 3.06
CA GLN A 3 2.66 -22.98 3.96
C GLN A 3 3.97 -22.62 3.25
N LEU A 4 4.42 -21.38 3.40
CA LEU A 4 5.73 -20.96 2.89
C LEU A 4 6.85 -21.64 3.67
N ARG A 5 7.89 -22.09 2.97
CA ARG A 5 9.11 -22.63 3.59
C ARG A 5 9.97 -21.47 4.10
N ALA A 6 10.80 -21.71 5.11
CA ALA A 6 11.73 -20.70 5.62
C ALA A 6 12.62 -20.14 4.50
N GLY A 7 12.79 -18.81 4.46
CA GLY A 7 13.51 -18.09 3.40
C GLY A 7 12.83 -18.09 2.02
N GLN A 8 11.63 -18.67 1.87
CA GLN A 8 10.88 -18.62 0.62
C GLN A 8 10.25 -17.24 0.43
N ARG A 9 10.27 -16.78 -0.83
CA ARG A 9 9.58 -15.58 -1.28
C ARG A 9 8.43 -15.96 -2.22
N LEU A 10 7.27 -15.33 -2.05
CA LEU A 10 6.11 -15.46 -2.92
C LEU A 10 5.64 -14.09 -3.37
N CYS A 11 5.30 -13.97 -4.65
CA CYS A 11 4.62 -12.81 -5.20
C CYS A 11 3.21 -13.23 -5.60
N LEU A 12 2.20 -12.63 -4.98
CA LEU A 12 0.81 -12.75 -5.42
C LEU A 12 0.53 -11.57 -6.37
N LEU A 13 0.02 -11.90 -7.54
CA LEU A 13 -0.35 -10.95 -8.58
C LEU A 13 -1.85 -10.97 -8.75
N SER A 14 -2.47 -9.79 -8.69
CA SER A 14 -3.88 -9.60 -9.00
C SER A 14 -4.05 -8.38 -9.89
N GLY A 15 -5.16 -8.33 -10.62
CA GLY A 15 -5.53 -7.19 -11.43
C GLY A 15 -7.04 -7.17 -11.68
N GLY A 16 -7.55 -5.99 -11.98
CA GLY A 16 -8.97 -5.75 -12.17
C GLY A 16 -9.29 -4.26 -12.06
N GLU A 17 -10.57 -3.94 -11.88
CA GLU A 17 -11.02 -2.57 -11.64
C GLU A 17 -11.59 -2.51 -10.23
N THR A 18 -10.79 -2.00 -9.29
CA THR A 18 -11.27 -1.81 -7.93
C THR A 18 -12.26 -0.65 -7.88
N THR A 19 -13.10 -0.60 -6.85
CA THR A 19 -13.99 0.55 -6.63
C THR A 19 -13.91 0.95 -5.17
N VAL A 20 -14.17 2.23 -4.93
CA VAL A 20 -14.19 2.81 -3.59
C VAL A 20 -15.52 3.48 -3.35
N THR A 21 -16.07 3.30 -2.16
CA THR A 21 -17.30 3.99 -1.77
C THR A 21 -16.91 5.28 -1.07
N VAL A 22 -17.11 6.41 -1.75
CA VAL A 22 -16.79 7.73 -1.20
C VAL A 22 -17.89 8.16 -0.23
N THR A 23 -17.52 8.42 1.01
CA THR A 23 -18.40 8.87 2.09
C THR A 23 -17.87 10.11 2.81
N GLY A 24 -16.56 10.34 2.79
CA GLY A 24 -15.88 11.52 3.30
C GLY A 24 -15.71 12.64 2.27
N ALA A 25 -14.99 13.68 2.68
CA ALA A 25 -14.70 14.86 1.85
C ALA A 25 -13.23 14.94 1.40
N GLY A 26 -12.44 13.92 1.75
CA GLY A 26 -11.03 13.83 1.43
C GLY A 26 -10.72 13.64 -0.05
N LYS A 27 -9.41 13.60 -0.33
CA LYS A 27 -8.88 13.31 -1.65
C LYS A 27 -8.19 11.95 -1.63
N GLY A 28 -8.47 11.12 -2.63
CA GLY A 28 -7.90 9.78 -2.70
C GLY A 28 -8.21 9.08 -4.01
N GLY A 29 -7.94 7.79 -4.01
CA GLY A 29 -8.23 6.89 -5.12
C GLY A 29 -8.32 5.46 -4.61
N ARG A 30 -8.91 4.60 -5.43
CA ARG A 30 -9.19 3.19 -5.08
C ARG A 30 -7.92 2.41 -4.73
N ASN A 31 -6.81 2.67 -5.41
CA ASN A 31 -5.54 1.98 -5.16
C ASN A 31 -4.87 2.49 -3.88
N GLN A 32 -4.90 3.80 -3.65
CA GLN A 32 -4.41 4.40 -2.42
C GLN A 32 -5.22 3.92 -1.21
N GLU A 33 -6.56 3.88 -1.30
CA GLU A 33 -7.39 3.38 -0.21
C GLU A 33 -7.18 1.88 0.05
N LEU A 34 -7.10 1.06 -1.01
CA LEU A 34 -6.77 -0.35 -0.85
C LEU A 34 -5.43 -0.54 -0.14
N ALA A 35 -4.42 0.24 -0.52
CA ALA A 35 -3.11 0.18 0.11
C ALA A 35 -3.15 0.59 1.59
N LEU A 36 -3.84 1.68 1.92
CA LEU A 36 -3.98 2.16 3.30
C LEU A 36 -4.77 1.17 4.18
N ALA A 37 -5.86 0.61 3.66
CA ALA A 37 -6.62 -0.44 4.33
C ALA A 37 -5.79 -1.71 4.54
N PHE A 38 -5.04 -2.13 3.52
CA PHE A 38 -4.15 -3.30 3.62
C PHE A 38 -3.10 -3.10 4.71
N ALA A 39 -2.48 -1.92 4.79
CA ALA A 39 -1.49 -1.61 5.81
C ALA A 39 -2.05 -1.68 7.25
N LEU A 40 -3.33 -1.33 7.43
CA LEU A 40 -4.02 -1.49 8.71
C LEU A 40 -4.25 -2.97 9.04
N GLU A 41 -4.65 -3.79 8.07
CA GLU A 41 -4.89 -5.23 8.24
C GLU A 41 -3.61 -6.02 8.55
N ILE A 42 -2.49 -5.63 7.94
CA ILE A 42 -1.20 -6.30 8.14
C ILE A 42 -0.33 -5.63 9.21
N ALA A 43 -0.90 -4.74 10.02
CA ALA A 43 -0.15 -4.02 11.05
C ALA A 43 0.65 -5.00 11.94
N ASP A 44 1.89 -4.62 12.24
CA ASP A 44 2.85 -5.39 13.04
C ASP A 44 3.29 -6.74 12.42
N SER A 45 2.87 -7.03 11.19
CA SER A 45 3.34 -8.20 10.43
C SER A 45 4.63 -7.89 9.67
N THR A 46 5.63 -8.75 9.81
CA THR A 46 6.89 -8.65 9.06
C THR A 46 6.87 -9.48 7.79
N GLY A 47 7.61 -9.05 6.76
CA GLY A 47 7.78 -9.83 5.53
C GLY A 47 6.56 -9.79 4.60
N ILE A 48 5.66 -8.82 4.79
CA ILE A 48 4.52 -8.58 3.90
C ILE A 48 4.59 -7.14 3.40
N CYS A 49 4.55 -6.95 2.09
CA CYS A 49 4.35 -5.64 1.48
C CYS A 49 3.42 -5.72 0.28
N LEU A 50 2.81 -4.58 -0.07
CA LEU A 50 1.90 -4.44 -1.18
C LEU A 50 2.24 -3.18 -1.99
N LEU A 51 2.14 -3.31 -3.32
CA LEU A 51 1.88 -2.21 -4.24
C LEU A 51 0.46 -2.39 -4.80
N SER A 52 -0.37 -1.36 -4.72
CA SER A 52 -1.58 -1.23 -5.55
C SER A 52 -1.41 -0.03 -6.47
N ALA A 53 -1.66 -0.19 -7.76
CA ALA A 53 -1.47 0.88 -8.73
C ALA A 53 -2.44 0.83 -9.91
N ALA A 54 -2.92 2.01 -10.32
CA ALA A 54 -3.57 2.25 -11.59
C ALA A 54 -2.52 2.28 -12.71
N THR A 55 -2.75 1.50 -13.76
CA THR A 55 -1.77 1.33 -14.84
C THR A 55 -1.66 2.52 -15.78
N ASP A 56 -2.61 3.46 -15.75
CA ASP A 56 -2.56 4.74 -16.45
C ASP A 56 -1.74 5.82 -15.73
N GLY A 57 -1.34 5.53 -14.48
CA GLY A 57 -0.56 6.43 -13.64
C GLY A 57 -1.40 7.41 -12.83
N SER A 58 -2.74 7.27 -12.83
CA SER A 58 -3.67 8.15 -12.12
C SER A 58 -4.73 7.37 -11.36
N ASP A 59 -4.76 7.54 -10.05
CA ASP A 59 -5.68 6.90 -9.13
C ASP A 59 -6.61 7.94 -8.52
N GLY A 60 -7.88 7.90 -8.93
CA GLY A 60 -8.85 8.95 -8.60
C GLY A 60 -8.49 10.31 -9.22
N PRO A 61 -8.99 11.44 -8.66
CA PRO A 61 -8.64 12.79 -9.11
C PRO A 61 -7.27 13.25 -8.58
N THR A 62 -6.24 12.41 -8.69
CA THR A 62 -4.91 12.64 -8.11
C THR A 62 -3.79 12.52 -9.13
N ASP A 63 -2.57 12.94 -8.77
CA ASP A 63 -1.35 12.77 -9.59
C ASP A 63 -0.57 11.50 -9.22
N ALA A 64 -1.16 10.62 -8.42
CA ALA A 64 -0.55 9.38 -7.98
C ALA A 64 -1.18 8.20 -8.70
N ALA A 65 -0.39 7.16 -8.95
CA ALA A 65 -0.87 5.89 -9.49
C ALA A 65 -1.41 4.98 -8.38
N GLY A 66 -0.98 5.19 -7.13
CA GLY A 66 -1.33 4.31 -6.01
C GLY A 66 -0.35 4.47 -4.85
N ALA A 67 -0.07 3.38 -4.14
CA ALA A 67 0.86 3.41 -3.02
C ALA A 67 1.56 2.08 -2.70
N PHE A 68 2.73 2.18 -2.07
CA PHE A 68 3.47 1.08 -1.46
C PHE A 68 3.25 1.07 0.05
N VAL A 69 3.01 -0.12 0.61
CA VAL A 69 2.80 -0.30 2.05
C VAL A 69 3.48 -1.58 2.57
N ASP A 70 3.83 -1.57 3.85
CA ASP A 70 4.30 -2.72 4.63
C ASP A 70 3.59 -2.76 5.99
N GLY A 71 3.84 -3.81 6.78
CA GLY A 71 3.21 -3.97 8.10
C GLY A 71 3.69 -2.98 9.17
N ALA A 72 4.75 -2.21 8.90
CA ALA A 72 5.26 -1.21 9.82
C ALA A 72 4.69 0.19 9.56
N LEU A 73 4.07 0.42 8.40
CA LEU A 73 3.54 1.73 8.00
C LEU A 73 2.57 2.32 9.03
N ALA A 74 1.63 1.53 9.56
CA ALA A 74 0.65 2.04 10.52
C ALA A 74 1.32 2.54 11.80
N ALA A 75 2.29 1.79 12.34
CA ALA A 75 3.04 2.20 13.53
C ALA A 75 3.93 3.42 13.27
N ARG A 76 4.63 3.46 12.12
CA ARG A 76 5.45 4.61 11.72
C ARG A 76 4.61 5.87 11.54
N ALA A 77 3.47 5.78 10.85
CA ALA A 77 2.55 6.89 10.64
C ALA A 77 2.04 7.49 11.97
N ARG A 78 1.60 6.63 12.91
CA ARG A 78 1.18 7.09 14.24
C ARG A 78 2.31 7.76 15.01
N GLY A 79 3.54 7.26 14.91
CA GLY A 79 4.72 7.89 15.48
C GLY A 79 5.00 9.30 14.92
N LEU A 80 4.52 9.59 13.71
CA LEU A 80 4.59 10.90 13.05
C LEU A 80 3.33 11.76 13.28
N GLY A 81 2.39 11.30 14.11
CA GLY A 81 1.13 12.00 14.38
C GLY A 81 0.08 11.90 13.27
N LEU A 82 0.23 10.96 12.33
CA LEU A 82 -0.78 10.65 11.32
C LEU A 82 -1.57 9.42 11.79
N GLU A 83 -2.89 9.55 11.96
CA GLU A 83 -3.76 8.41 12.29
C GLU A 83 -4.33 7.79 11.00
N PRO A 84 -3.82 6.63 10.52
CA PRO A 84 -4.18 6.10 9.20
C PRO A 84 -5.68 5.81 9.07
N LEU A 85 -6.31 5.32 10.15
CA LEU A 85 -7.74 4.98 10.13
C LEU A 85 -8.61 6.22 9.92
N SER A 86 -8.24 7.37 10.49
CA SER A 86 -8.96 8.63 10.29
C SER A 86 -8.93 9.09 8.83
N TYR A 87 -7.77 9.00 8.18
CA TYR A 87 -7.62 9.33 6.75
C TYR A 87 -8.42 8.39 5.85
N LEU A 88 -8.40 7.08 6.15
CA LEU A 88 -9.18 6.10 5.40
C LEU A 88 -10.69 6.38 5.53
N HIS A 89 -11.16 6.70 6.74
CA HIS A 89 -12.57 6.95 7.01
C HIS A 89 -13.11 8.23 6.37
N ASP A 90 -12.24 9.19 6.03
CA ASP A 90 -12.58 10.43 5.32
C ASP A 90 -12.29 10.37 3.82
N ASN A 91 -11.91 9.19 3.28
CA ASN A 91 -11.48 9.01 1.89
C ASN A 91 -10.31 9.96 1.51
N ASP A 92 -9.40 10.23 2.45
CA ASP A 92 -8.30 11.19 2.33
C ASP A 92 -6.92 10.52 2.19
N SER A 93 -6.87 9.36 1.53
CA SER A 93 -5.65 8.55 1.37
C SER A 93 -4.52 9.30 0.66
N TYR A 94 -4.84 10.23 -0.24
CA TYR A 94 -3.84 11.02 -0.96
C TYR A 94 -3.03 11.89 -0.01
N GLU A 95 -3.73 12.61 0.87
CA GLU A 95 -3.10 13.49 1.85
C GLU A 95 -2.32 12.67 2.88
N PHE A 96 -2.84 11.50 3.28
CA PHE A 96 -2.11 10.57 4.14
C PHE A 96 -0.74 10.22 3.56
N PHE A 97 -0.67 9.69 2.33
CA PHE A 97 0.61 9.27 1.74
C PHE A 97 1.53 10.45 1.45
N ARG A 98 0.97 11.60 1.02
CA ARG A 98 1.75 12.83 0.81
C ARG A 98 2.43 13.28 2.10
N ARG A 99 1.69 13.34 3.22
CA ARG A 99 2.25 13.75 4.51
C ARG A 99 3.17 12.70 5.10
N TYR A 100 2.84 11.42 4.92
CA TYR A 100 3.67 10.33 5.39
C TYR A 100 5.06 10.38 4.73
N ASP A 101 5.13 10.51 3.41
CA ASP A 101 6.40 10.66 2.70
C ASP A 101 7.16 11.93 3.13
N GLU A 102 6.45 13.06 3.27
CA GLU A 102 7.05 14.34 3.74
C GLU A 102 7.67 14.23 5.13
N LEU A 103 7.01 13.52 6.05
CA LEU A 103 7.43 13.43 7.46
C LEU A 103 8.42 12.28 7.72
N SER A 104 8.32 11.17 6.97
CA SER A 104 9.16 9.98 7.14
C SER A 104 10.39 9.97 6.24
N GLY A 105 10.36 10.68 5.10
CA GLY A 105 11.36 10.55 4.04
C GLY A 105 11.20 9.29 3.19
N GLU A 106 10.13 8.51 3.39
CA GLU A 106 9.79 7.36 2.55
C GLU A 106 9.20 7.80 1.21
N HIS A 107 9.00 6.82 0.33
CA HIS A 107 8.40 7.00 -1.00
C HIS A 107 7.22 6.05 -1.19
N SER A 108 6.31 6.03 -0.21
CA SER A 108 5.11 5.22 -0.24
C SER A 108 4.08 5.75 -1.23
N HIS A 109 4.04 7.06 -1.50
CA HIS A 109 3.11 7.66 -2.46
C HIS A 109 3.60 7.40 -3.89
N PHE A 110 3.03 6.39 -4.55
CA PHE A 110 3.53 5.96 -5.85
C PHE A 110 3.06 6.90 -6.96
N LYS A 111 3.98 7.71 -7.49
CA LYS A 111 3.74 8.64 -8.60
C LYS A 111 4.56 8.23 -9.82
N SER A 112 3.99 7.42 -10.69
CA SER A 112 4.64 7.00 -11.94
C SER A 112 4.68 8.11 -13.00
N GLY A 113 3.78 9.10 -12.88
CA GLY A 113 3.40 9.95 -14.00
C GLY A 113 2.53 9.20 -15.02
N PRO A 114 2.04 9.90 -16.07
CA PRO A 114 1.19 9.30 -17.08
C PRO A 114 1.96 8.23 -17.86
N THR A 115 1.42 7.01 -17.91
CA THR A 115 2.10 5.87 -18.56
C THR A 115 1.79 5.77 -20.06
N GLY A 116 0.71 6.43 -20.51
CA GLY A 116 0.24 6.38 -21.90
C GLY A 116 -0.53 5.10 -22.26
N THR A 117 -0.91 4.28 -21.28
CA THR A 117 -1.74 3.08 -21.47
C THR A 117 -2.74 2.95 -20.32
N ASN A 118 -3.77 2.12 -20.46
CA ASN A 118 -4.67 1.79 -19.36
C ASN A 118 -5.17 0.35 -19.51
N VAL A 119 -4.80 -0.51 -18.56
CA VAL A 119 -5.28 -1.88 -18.40
C VAL A 119 -5.84 -2.10 -16.99
N MET A 120 -6.49 -1.07 -16.43
CA MET A 120 -7.07 -1.01 -15.08
C MET A 120 -6.00 -1.01 -13.96
N ASP A 121 -6.23 -1.74 -12.87
CA ASP A 121 -5.36 -1.79 -11.70
C ASP A 121 -4.52 -3.07 -11.65
N ILE A 122 -3.38 -2.98 -10.97
CA ILE A 122 -2.53 -4.10 -10.60
C ILE A 122 -2.19 -4.07 -9.10
N GLN A 123 -2.25 -5.24 -8.46
CA GLN A 123 -1.82 -5.45 -7.08
C GLN A 123 -0.71 -6.49 -7.03
N LEU A 124 0.38 -6.15 -6.35
CA LEU A 124 1.53 -7.01 -6.12
C LEU A 124 1.72 -7.15 -4.62
N ILE A 125 1.55 -8.36 -4.09
CA ILE A 125 1.80 -8.65 -2.68
C ILE A 125 3.03 -9.55 -2.60
N LEU A 126 4.07 -9.08 -1.92
CA LEU A 126 5.25 -9.88 -1.64
C LEU A 126 5.16 -10.43 -0.22
N LEU A 127 5.41 -11.73 -0.11
CA LEU A 127 5.51 -12.46 1.15
C LEU A 127 6.92 -13.05 1.26
N GLU A 128 7.58 -12.81 2.38
CA GLU A 128 8.87 -13.41 2.74
C GLU A 128 8.72 -14.14 4.06
N ALA A 129 8.93 -15.47 4.03
CA ALA A 129 9.01 -16.24 5.25
C ALA A 129 10.31 -15.88 5.99
N PRO A 130 10.29 -15.76 7.33
CA PRO A 130 11.49 -15.55 8.11
C PRO A 130 12.56 -16.59 7.74
N PRO A 131 13.84 -16.20 7.71
CA PRO A 131 14.91 -17.17 7.57
C PRO A 131 14.85 -18.18 8.72
N ASP A 132 15.25 -19.42 8.44
CA ASP A 132 15.27 -20.45 9.46
C ASP A 132 16.26 -20.06 10.56
N ALA A 133 15.79 -19.99 11.81
CA ALA A 133 16.63 -19.55 12.93
C ALA A 133 17.80 -20.50 13.23
N GLY A 134 17.86 -21.65 12.55
CA GLY A 134 18.80 -22.76 12.76
C GLY A 134 20.08 -22.78 11.93
N GLN A 135 20.39 -21.78 11.10
CA GLN A 135 21.66 -21.72 10.35
C GLN A 135 22.40 -20.39 10.56
N ARG A 136 22.87 -20.16 11.78
CA ARG A 136 24.12 -19.43 11.99
C ARG A 136 25.14 -20.44 12.53
N GLN A 137 25.99 -20.94 11.63
CA GLN A 137 27.30 -21.49 11.98
C GLN A 137 28.35 -20.52 11.44
#